data_AF-A0A2J5P0G4-F1
#
_entry.id   AF-A0A2J5P0G4-F1
#
_cell.length_a   1.000
_cell.length_b   1.000
_cell.length_c   1.000
_cell.angle_alpha   90.00
_cell.angle_beta   90.00
_cell.angle_gamma   90.00
#
_symmetry.space_group_name_H-M   'P 1'
#
loop_
_entity.id
_entity.type
_entity.pdbx_description
1 polymer ?
#
loop_
_entity_poly.entity_id
_entity_poly.type
_entity_poly.pdbx_seq_one_letter_code
_entity_poly.pdbx_strand_id
1 'polypeptide(L)'
;MNTQPVIGISGCLTGSAVRFDGGHKRMGFVMDELAQWVAFKPVCPEMAIGLPVPRPALRLVQTTEGEIRMRFTHAPHDDVTEKMADFASAHLSTLGELSGFIVCAKSPSCGMERVRLYDEKGNRGRKEGTGLFTAALMEKYP
;
A
#
# COMPACT_ATOMS: atom_id res chain seq x y z
N MET A 1 30.07 9.02 8.17
CA MET A 1 28.89 8.18 8.44
C MET A 1 27.71 8.86 7.79
N ASN A 2 27.01 8.22 6.87
CA ASN A 2 25.84 8.82 6.22
C ASN A 2 24.66 8.72 7.19
N THR A 3 24.40 9.77 7.97
CA THR A 3 23.38 9.84 9.03
C THR A 3 22.01 10.25 8.51
N GLN A 4 21.72 9.99 7.24
CA GLN A 4 20.44 10.36 6.65
C GLN A 4 19.31 9.48 7.23
N PRO A 5 18.19 10.08 7.68
CA PRO A 5 17.01 9.34 8.12
C PRO A 5 16.55 8.36 7.04
N VAL A 6 16.11 7.17 7.45
CA VAL A 6 15.60 6.16 6.52
C VAL A 6 14.08 6.23 6.50
N ILE A 7 13.50 6.46 5.33
CA ILE A 7 12.05 6.59 5.14
C ILE A 7 11.55 5.50 4.20
N GLY A 8 10.55 4.73 4.64
CA GLY A 8 9.84 3.81 3.75
C GLY A 8 8.94 4.59 2.78
N ILE A 9 8.80 4.14 1.54
CA ILE A 9 7.95 4.83 0.56
C ILE A 9 7.20 3.87 -0.34
N SER A 10 5.92 4.15 -0.63
CA SER A 10 5.19 3.42 -1.67
C SER A 10 5.88 3.57 -3.03
N GLY A 11 6.29 2.48 -3.65
CA GLY A 11 7.09 2.48 -4.88
C GLY A 11 6.45 3.19 -6.09
N CYS A 12 5.13 3.39 -6.10
CA CYS A 12 4.50 4.20 -7.14
C CYS A 12 4.81 5.71 -7.02
N LEU A 13 5.21 6.18 -5.83
CA LEU A 13 5.58 7.57 -5.57
C LEU A 13 7.01 7.89 -5.99
N THR A 14 7.87 6.88 -6.16
CA THR A 14 9.26 7.05 -6.57
C THR A 14 9.45 7.19 -8.08
N GLY A 15 8.37 7.12 -8.87
CA GLY A 15 8.43 7.13 -10.32
C GLY A 15 8.48 5.73 -10.95
N SER A 16 8.54 4.66 -10.15
CA SER A 16 8.49 3.30 -10.67
C SER A 16 7.11 3.02 -11.28
N ALA A 17 7.09 2.43 -12.47
CA ALA A 17 5.88 2.01 -13.19
C ALA A 17 5.26 0.77 -12.53
N VAL A 18 4.83 0.90 -11.28
CA VAL A 18 4.31 -0.22 -10.44
C VAL A 18 2.83 -0.07 -10.12
N ARG A 19 2.16 0.96 -10.65
CA ARG A 19 0.72 1.13 -10.50
C ARG A 19 -0.02 0.07 -11.31
N PHE A 20 -1.26 -0.20 -10.90
CA PHE A 20 -2.15 -1.13 -11.60
C PHE A 20 -2.37 -0.77 -13.08
N ASP A 21 -2.28 0.52 -13.42
CA ASP A 21 -2.40 1.06 -14.78
C ASP A 21 -1.05 1.21 -15.52
N GLY A 22 0.07 0.76 -14.92
CA GLY A 22 1.41 0.92 -15.50
C GLY A 22 1.99 2.33 -15.42
N GLY A 23 1.30 3.29 -14.80
CA GLY A 23 1.80 4.64 -14.61
C GLY A 23 2.67 4.81 -13.35
N HIS A 24 3.06 6.06 -13.08
CA HIS A 24 3.66 6.48 -11.80
C HIS A 24 2.85 7.61 -11.15
N LYS A 25 3.15 7.88 -9.86
CA LYS A 25 2.74 9.09 -9.13
C LYS A 25 3.97 9.78 -8.55
N ARG A 26 5.02 9.92 -9.37
CA ARG A 26 6.21 10.70 -9.01
C ARG A 26 5.78 12.04 -8.42
N MET A 27 6.10 12.25 -7.15
CA MET A 27 5.83 13.49 -6.46
C MET A 27 7.12 14.31 -6.44
N GLY A 28 7.14 15.43 -7.17
CA GLY A 28 8.34 16.26 -7.34
C GLY A 28 9.00 16.59 -6.01
N PHE A 29 8.23 17.13 -5.04
CA PHE A 29 8.72 17.41 -3.69
C PHE A 29 9.43 16.22 -3.03
N VAL A 30 8.88 15.00 -3.12
CA VAL A 30 9.45 13.83 -2.46
C VAL A 30 10.75 13.38 -3.12
N MET A 31 10.80 13.41 -4.46
CA MET A 31 11.93 12.87 -5.22
C MET A 31 13.01 13.89 -5.56
N ASP A 32 12.68 15.17 -5.61
CA ASP A 32 13.59 16.25 -5.99
C ASP A 32 14.11 17.02 -4.77
N GLU A 33 13.27 17.26 -3.77
CA GLU A 33 13.62 18.08 -2.60
C GLU A 33 13.94 17.20 -1.39
N LEU A 34 13.02 16.33 -0.97
CA LEU A 34 13.18 15.51 0.23
C LEU A 34 14.28 14.44 0.07
N ALA A 35 14.42 13.85 -1.13
CA ALA A 35 15.41 12.83 -1.44
C ALA A 35 16.87 13.27 -1.17
N GLN A 36 17.14 14.56 -1.13
CA GLN A 36 18.47 15.11 -0.81
C GLN A 36 18.84 14.92 0.67
N TRP A 37 17.84 14.74 1.52
CA TRP A 37 17.99 14.74 2.98
C TRP A 37 17.77 13.37 3.63
N VAL A 38 17.14 12.43 2.92
CA VAL A 38 16.72 11.13 3.46
C VAL A 38 17.08 9.99 2.52
N ALA A 39 17.24 8.79 3.08
CA ALA A 39 17.38 7.56 2.30
C ALA A 39 16.02 6.86 2.18
N PHE A 40 15.55 6.64 0.95
CA PHE A 40 14.29 5.95 0.72
C PHE A 40 14.44 4.43 0.61
N LYS A 41 13.54 3.69 1.29
CA LYS A 41 13.31 2.26 1.09
C LYS A 41 11.97 2.06 0.36
N PRO A 42 11.95 1.95 -0.97
CA PRO A 42 10.71 1.78 -1.72
C PRO A 42 10.13 0.39 -1.56
N VAL A 43 8.79 0.31 -1.46
CA VAL A 43 8.05 -0.95 -1.46
C VAL A 43 6.74 -0.80 -2.23
N CYS A 44 6.42 -1.78 -3.07
CA CYS A 44 5.09 -1.94 -3.64
C CYS A 44 4.52 -3.26 -3.13
N PRO A 45 3.65 -3.24 -2.12
CA PRO A 45 3.12 -4.46 -1.52
C PRO A 45 2.41 -5.35 -2.55
N GLU A 46 1.69 -4.75 -3.50
CA GLU A 46 0.98 -5.45 -4.57
C GLU A 46 1.93 -6.23 -5.51
N MET A 47 3.08 -5.65 -5.87
CA MET A 47 4.10 -6.36 -6.64
C MET A 47 4.75 -7.47 -5.83
N ALA A 48 4.98 -7.22 -4.54
CA ALA A 48 5.67 -8.16 -3.68
C ALA A 48 4.85 -9.42 -3.37
N ILE A 49 3.52 -9.33 -3.41
CA ILE A 49 2.62 -10.50 -3.36
C ILE A 49 2.43 -11.17 -4.73
N GLY A 50 3.22 -10.78 -5.75
CA GLY A 50 3.26 -11.41 -7.06
C GLY A 50 2.24 -10.89 -8.08
N LEU A 51 1.61 -9.73 -7.87
CA LEU A 51 0.70 -9.18 -8.88
C LEU A 51 1.46 -8.53 -10.04
N PRO A 52 1.02 -8.70 -11.29
CA PRO A 52 1.68 -8.10 -12.44
C PRO A 52 1.43 -6.59 -12.54
N VAL A 53 2.12 -5.95 -13.48
CA VAL A 53 1.82 -4.60 -13.98
C VAL A 53 1.70 -4.66 -15.51
N PRO A 54 0.57 -4.22 -16.09
CA PRO A 54 -0.66 -3.78 -15.43
C PRO A 54 -1.42 -4.94 -14.75
N ARG A 55 -2.36 -4.62 -13.85
CA ARG A 55 -3.24 -5.58 -13.18
C ARG A 55 -4.66 -5.02 -13.01
N PRO A 56 -5.68 -5.88 -12.85
CA PRO A 56 -7.01 -5.42 -12.45
C PRO A 56 -6.97 -4.67 -11.12
N ALA A 57 -7.83 -3.67 -10.96
CA ALA A 57 -7.87 -2.86 -9.75
C ALA A 57 -8.28 -3.72 -8.53
N LEU A 58 -7.66 -3.47 -7.38
CA LEU A 58 -8.04 -4.03 -6.10
C LEU A 58 -9.00 -3.08 -5.35
N ARG A 59 -9.79 -3.63 -4.44
CA ARG A 59 -10.64 -2.88 -3.51
C ARG A 59 -10.63 -3.52 -2.13
N LEU A 60 -10.89 -2.70 -1.10
CA LEU A 60 -11.21 -3.19 0.22
C LEU A 60 -12.70 -3.50 0.30
N VAL A 61 -13.05 -4.70 0.75
CA VAL A 61 -14.41 -5.21 0.92
C VAL A 61 -14.62 -5.47 2.40
N GLN A 62 -15.65 -4.87 2.98
CA GLN A 62 -16.12 -5.23 4.31
C GLN A 62 -17.12 -6.39 4.20
N THR A 63 -16.81 -7.52 4.83
CA THR A 63 -17.70 -8.69 4.88
C THR A 63 -18.91 -8.40 5.77
N THR A 64 -19.96 -9.21 5.66
CA THR A 64 -21.11 -9.12 6.58
C THR A 64 -20.72 -9.34 8.05
N GLU A 65 -19.61 -10.03 8.30
CA GLU A 65 -19.03 -10.28 9.62
C GLU A 65 -18.16 -9.10 10.12
N GLY A 66 -17.97 -8.08 9.29
CA GLY A 66 -17.23 -6.86 9.63
C GLY A 66 -15.74 -6.89 9.27
N GLU A 67 -15.23 -8.02 8.75
CA GLU A 67 -13.84 -8.16 8.35
C GLU A 67 -13.51 -7.34 7.10
N ILE A 68 -12.29 -6.79 7.04
CA ILE A 68 -11.81 -6.09 5.85
C ILE A 68 -10.95 -7.03 5.00
N ARG A 69 -11.43 -7.32 3.79
CA ARG A 69 -10.76 -8.17 2.80
C ARG A 69 -10.28 -7.35 1.62
N MET A 70 -9.15 -7.69 1.02
CA MET A 70 -8.66 -7.07 -0.21
C MET A 70 -8.89 -8.01 -1.38
N ARG A 71 -9.76 -7.60 -2.32
CA ARG A 71 -10.21 -8.42 -3.45
C ARG A 71 -10.06 -7.69 -4.78
N PHE A 72 -9.98 -8.43 -5.88
CA PHE A 72 -10.06 -7.82 -7.20
C PHE A 72 -11.43 -7.21 -7.48
N THR A 73 -11.45 -6.12 -8.24
CA THR A 73 -12.67 -5.37 -8.59
C THR A 73 -13.51 -6.09 -9.63
N HIS A 74 -12.91 -6.94 -10.46
CA HIS A 74 -13.60 -7.71 -11.49
C HIS A 74 -13.61 -9.19 -11.13
N ALA A 75 -14.61 -9.92 -11.64
CA ALA A 75 -14.68 -11.37 -11.54
C ALA A 75 -13.36 -12.00 -12.05
N PRO A 76 -12.81 -13.02 -11.37
CA PRO A 76 -13.43 -13.82 -10.30
C PRO A 76 -13.40 -13.20 -8.88
N HIS A 77 -12.96 -11.95 -8.72
CA HIS A 77 -12.86 -11.26 -7.42
C HIS A 77 -11.91 -11.95 -6.43
N ASP A 78 -10.82 -12.56 -6.91
CA ASP A 78 -9.90 -13.30 -6.05
C ASP A 78 -9.47 -12.47 -4.84
N ASP A 79 -9.40 -13.16 -3.71
CA ASP A 79 -9.03 -12.60 -2.42
C ASP A 79 -7.51 -12.70 -2.24
N VAL A 80 -6.88 -11.56 -1.96
CA VAL A 80 -5.44 -11.44 -1.75
C VAL A 80 -5.12 -10.94 -0.33
N THR A 81 -6.10 -10.99 0.58
CA THR A 81 -5.96 -10.53 1.97
C THR A 81 -4.81 -11.24 2.67
N GLU A 82 -4.83 -12.58 2.67
CA GLU A 82 -3.82 -13.37 3.40
C GLU A 82 -2.42 -13.17 2.81
N LYS A 83 -2.30 -13.19 1.47
CA LYS A 83 -1.02 -12.90 0.80
C LYS A 83 -0.44 -11.54 1.21
N MET A 84 -1.31 -10.53 1.34
CA MET A 84 -0.92 -9.19 1.76
C MET A 84 -0.53 -9.14 3.25
N ALA A 85 -1.27 -9.83 4.12
CA ALA A 85 -0.97 -9.91 5.54
C ALA A 85 0.37 -10.62 5.79
N ASP A 86 0.60 -11.77 5.13
CA ASP A 86 1.85 -12.53 5.20
C ASP A 86 3.03 -11.70 4.73
N PHE A 87 2.89 -11.05 3.56
CA PHE A 87 3.91 -10.16 3.04
C PHE A 87 4.18 -8.98 3.98
N ALA A 88 3.13 -8.33 4.50
CA ALA A 88 3.30 -7.20 5.41
C ALA A 88 4.06 -7.63 6.67
N SER A 89 3.66 -8.72 7.32
CA SER A 89 4.34 -9.26 8.50
C SER A 89 5.82 -9.56 8.22
N ALA A 90 6.10 -10.32 7.15
CA ALA A 90 7.45 -10.70 6.78
C ALA A 90 8.30 -9.46 6.41
N HIS A 91 7.80 -8.58 5.55
CA HIS A 91 8.57 -7.42 5.09
C HIS A 91 8.82 -6.42 6.20
N LEU A 92 7.80 -6.11 7.01
CA LEU A 92 7.94 -5.22 8.15
C LEU A 92 8.97 -5.76 9.15
N SER A 93 9.07 -7.08 9.35
CA SER A 93 10.12 -7.70 10.19
C SER A 93 11.55 -7.34 9.74
N THR A 94 11.75 -7.12 8.43
CA THR A 94 13.07 -6.84 7.82
C THR A 94 13.42 -5.36 7.70
N LEU A 95 12.44 -4.45 7.84
CA LEU A 95 12.63 -3.03 7.56
C LEU A 95 13.55 -2.31 8.58
N GLY A 96 13.73 -2.89 9.77
CA GLY A 96 14.50 -2.32 10.87
C GLY A 96 13.85 -1.07 11.45
N GLU A 97 14.65 -0.16 11.98
CA GLU A 97 14.16 1.15 12.40
C GLU A 97 13.95 2.06 11.18
N LEU A 98 12.77 2.67 11.10
CA LEU A 98 12.43 3.68 10.11
C LEU A 98 12.15 5.00 10.83
N SER A 99 12.60 6.11 10.26
CA SER A 99 12.28 7.45 10.74
C SER A 99 10.91 7.95 10.27
N GLY A 100 10.28 7.22 9.34
CA GLY A 100 8.94 7.53 8.84
C GLY A 100 8.58 6.70 7.62
N PHE A 101 7.33 6.87 7.15
CA PHE A 101 6.84 6.21 5.95
C PHE A 101 5.94 7.12 5.12
N ILE A 102 6.16 7.17 3.81
CA ILE A 102 5.33 7.92 2.86
C ILE A 102 4.50 6.93 2.05
N VAL A 103 3.18 6.93 2.28
CA VAL A 103 2.28 5.98 1.61
C VAL A 103 1.43 6.62 0.51
N CYS A 104 1.07 5.84 -0.50
CA CYS A 104 0.19 6.31 -1.58
C CYS A 104 -1.28 6.35 -1.13
N ALA A 105 -1.83 7.55 -1.02
CA ALA A 105 -3.22 7.79 -0.66
C ALA A 105 -4.23 7.01 -1.51
N LYS A 106 -5.33 6.58 -0.86
CA LYS A 106 -6.49 5.86 -1.43
C LYS A 106 -6.20 4.47 -2.00
N SER A 107 -4.97 3.95 -1.87
CA SER A 107 -4.65 2.59 -2.29
C SER A 107 -5.27 1.55 -1.32
N PRO A 108 -5.83 0.43 -1.79
CA PRO A 108 -6.28 -0.67 -0.94
C PRO A 108 -5.14 -1.37 -0.20
N SER A 109 -3.89 -1.25 -0.69
CA SER A 109 -2.71 -1.77 0.01
C SER A 109 -2.05 -0.69 0.88
N CYS A 110 -1.80 0.50 0.33
CA CYS A 110 -0.98 1.54 0.96
C CYS A 110 -1.75 2.76 1.49
N GLY A 111 -3.07 2.88 1.33
CA GLY A 111 -3.75 4.11 1.76
C GLY A 111 -3.83 4.21 3.28
N MET A 112 -3.29 5.27 3.89
CA MET A 112 -3.38 5.46 5.36
C MET A 112 -4.80 5.71 5.84
N GLU A 113 -5.53 6.56 5.12
CA GLU A 113 -6.87 6.98 5.52
C GLU A 113 -7.77 7.13 4.31
N ARG A 114 -9.07 7.12 4.57
CA ARG A 114 -10.13 7.40 3.59
C ARG A 114 -10.06 6.48 2.36
N VAL A 115 -9.54 5.26 2.54
CA VAL A 115 -9.64 4.20 1.55
C VAL A 115 -11.09 3.78 1.48
N ARG A 116 -11.59 3.61 0.25
CA ARG A 116 -13.00 3.26 0.05
C ARG A 116 -13.22 1.79 0.39
N LEU A 117 -14.16 1.56 1.29
CA LEU A 117 -14.69 0.23 1.58
C LEU A 117 -15.88 -0.05 0.66
N TYR A 118 -15.98 -1.27 0.19
CA TYR A 118 -17.11 -1.79 -0.57
C TYR A 118 -17.80 -2.88 0.25
N ASP A 119 -19.09 -3.09 0.05
CA ASP A 119 -19.73 -4.30 0.58
C ASP A 119 -19.49 -5.50 -0.35
N GLU A 120 -19.90 -6.69 0.09
CA GLU A 120 -19.75 -7.92 -0.71
C GLU A 120 -20.59 -7.92 -2.00
N LYS A 121 -21.62 -7.07 -2.07
CA LYS A 121 -22.44 -6.86 -3.27
C LYS A 121 -21.76 -5.89 -4.25
N GLY A 122 -20.64 -5.29 -3.87
CA GLY A 122 -19.87 -4.33 -4.68
C GLY A 122 -20.39 -2.90 -4.61
N ASN A 123 -21.32 -2.59 -3.71
CA ASN A 123 -21.79 -1.22 -3.51
C ASN A 123 -20.66 -0.36 -2.92
N ARG A 124 -20.60 0.89 -3.36
CA ARG A 124 -19.62 1.85 -2.85
C ARG A 124 -20.00 2.25 -1.44
N GLY A 125 -19.24 1.78 -0.46
CA GLY A 125 -19.39 2.13 0.95
C GLY A 125 -18.63 3.42 1.33
N ARG A 126 -18.39 3.53 2.64
CA ARG A 126 -17.76 4.68 3.31
C ARG A 126 -16.27 4.80 2.93
N LYS A 127 -15.72 6.00 3.12
CA LYS A 127 -14.29 6.31 2.95
C LYS A 127 -13.63 6.39 4.32
N GLU A 128 -13.49 5.24 4.95
CA GLU A 128 -12.96 5.13 6.32
C GLU A 128 -11.93 4.01 6.46
N GLY A 129 -11.65 3.28 5.38
CA GLY A 129 -10.68 2.20 5.41
C GLY A 129 -9.24 2.70 5.44
N THR A 130 -8.38 1.79 5.88
CA THR A 130 -6.93 1.85 5.77
C THR A 130 -6.48 0.65 4.94
N GLY A 131 -5.48 0.84 4.08
CA GLY A 131 -4.92 -0.21 3.25
C GLY A 131 -4.22 -1.26 4.11
N LEU A 132 -4.33 -2.53 3.72
CA LEU A 132 -3.92 -3.65 4.58
C LEU A 132 -2.44 -3.58 4.99
N PHE A 133 -1.54 -3.21 4.07
CA PHE A 133 -0.12 -3.04 4.40
C PHE A 133 0.09 -1.85 5.34
N THR A 134 -0.62 -0.75 5.13
CA THR A 134 -0.50 0.43 6.00
C THR A 134 -1.08 0.20 7.39
N ALA A 135 -2.14 -0.61 7.52
CA ALA A 135 -2.68 -1.00 8.82
C ALA A 135 -1.62 -1.76 9.64
N ALA A 136 -0.99 -2.79 9.04
CA ALA A 136 0.10 -3.53 9.68
C ALA A 136 1.33 -2.66 9.98
N LEU A 137 1.63 -1.69 9.10
CA LEU A 137 2.72 -0.73 9.32
C LEU A 137 2.45 0.15 10.55
N MET A 138 1.24 0.68 10.71
CA MET A 138 0.86 1.52 11.85
C MET A 138 0.80 0.73 13.16
N GLU A 139 0.41 -0.54 13.10
CA GLU A 139 0.44 -1.42 14.28
C GLU A 139 1.88 -1.68 14.76
N LYS A 140 2.82 -1.87 13.82
CA LYS A 140 4.23 -2.09 14.15
C LYS A 140 4.96 -0.82 14.59
N TYR A 141 4.63 0.33 13.99
CA TYR A 141 5.26 1.63 14.25
C TYR A 141 4.19 2.66 14.67
N PRO A 142 3.71 2.61 15.93
CA PRO A 142 2.65 3.48 16.43
C PRO A 142 3.08 4.94 16.61
#